data_AF-A0A4Q1UZE9-F1
#
_entry.id   AF-A0A4Q1UZE9-F1
#
_cell.length_a   1.000
_cell.length_b   1.000
_cell.length_c   1.000
_cell.angle_alpha   90.00
_cell.angle_beta   90.00
_cell.angle_gamma   90.00
#
_symmetry.space_group_name_H-M   'P 1'
#
loop_
_entity.id
_entity.type
_entity.pdbx_description
1 polymer ?
#
loop_
_entity_poly.entity_id
_entity_poly.type
_entity_poly.pdbx_seq_one_letter_code
_entity_poly.pdbx_strand_id
1 'polypeptide(L)'
;MTARNGASDKGRLGVLLQRYHLWIGQKLGLPDLDETEAGLLRRLQSEVFSAILPPVLISNIAAAVVTAAVAIWHGWVLAAVGWFTCVVVIGIAGLRRTRALETRQRAEPPSERFTRRTIVDSAILALPWLIAGLWLNPSLVPEMETLVATILAGLIFAGIFTMASMPAAALTFSGMVMFGRLAQVIYTPLDQALSNLALLIIYSIILLVSLRVFARLYIDRVRSALVASRLREEALSRAAREEDRRESAEAHARGFRDEVGDIMNAFMNSAERMTEAAIMLRTIAGATHSSLTSAVSRVAYASDDILSVEICSRRLADSIGQIRRETDTTSGLVGAAAADIATDLSVRAAHPDDDSRHRVGCE
;
A
#
# COMPACT_ATOMS: atom_id res chain seq x y z
N MET A 1 62.86 11.27 10.87
CA MET A 1 62.40 12.47 10.14
C MET A 1 61.98 12.15 8.67
N THR A 2 61.36 10.99 8.40
CA THR A 2 61.10 10.49 7.02
C THR A 2 59.63 10.14 6.71
N ALA A 3 58.69 10.37 7.63
CA ALA A 3 57.28 10.00 7.43
C ALA A 3 56.43 11.04 6.65
N ARG A 4 56.93 12.27 6.43
CA ARG A 4 56.12 13.37 5.86
C ARG A 4 56.01 13.35 4.33
N ASN A 5 56.93 12.67 3.62
CA ASN A 5 56.93 12.63 2.15
C ASN A 5 56.01 11.53 1.56
N GLY A 6 55.70 10.46 2.33
CA GLY A 6 54.89 9.34 1.83
C GLY A 6 53.40 9.64 1.66
N ALA A 7 52.88 10.68 2.31
CA ALA A 7 51.47 11.09 2.16
C ALA A 7 51.22 11.85 0.85
N SER A 8 52.20 12.63 0.38
CA SER A 8 52.10 13.38 -0.88
C SER A 8 52.11 12.46 -2.10
N ASP A 9 52.96 11.43 -2.09
CA ASP A 9 53.17 10.56 -3.25
C ASP A 9 51.98 9.62 -3.50
N LYS A 10 51.38 9.08 -2.43
CA LYS A 10 50.13 8.30 -2.51
C LYS A 10 48.96 9.13 -3.05
N GLY A 11 48.93 10.43 -2.76
CA GLY A 11 47.95 11.37 -3.31
C GLY A 11 48.10 11.52 -4.82
N ARG A 12 49.33 11.75 -5.32
CA ARG A 12 49.62 11.91 -6.74
C ARG A 12 49.26 10.69 -7.57
N LEU A 13 49.67 9.50 -7.13
CA LEU A 13 49.34 8.25 -7.82
C LEU A 13 47.82 8.02 -7.87
N GLY A 14 47.11 8.41 -6.81
CA GLY A 14 45.65 8.39 -6.78
C GLY A 14 45.01 9.25 -7.88
N VAL A 15 45.46 10.50 -8.00
CA VAL A 15 44.96 11.44 -9.00
C VAL A 15 45.26 10.96 -10.43
N LEU A 16 46.45 10.40 -10.66
CA LEU A 16 46.82 9.85 -11.97
C LEU A 16 45.95 8.66 -12.38
N LEU A 17 45.71 7.72 -11.47
CA LEU A 17 44.87 6.55 -11.75
C LEU A 17 43.41 6.95 -11.99
N GLN A 18 42.90 7.96 -11.30
CA GLN A 18 41.57 8.51 -11.55
C GLN A 18 41.46 9.18 -12.92
N ARG A 19 42.46 10.00 -13.31
CA ARG A 19 42.53 10.60 -14.64
C ARG A 19 42.62 9.53 -15.74
N TYR A 20 43.42 8.49 -15.53
CA TYR A 20 43.54 7.36 -16.45
C TYR A 20 42.20 6.64 -16.65
N HIS A 21 41.48 6.36 -15.56
CA HIS A 21 40.16 5.75 -15.61
C HIS A 21 39.16 6.61 -16.41
N LEU A 22 39.10 7.92 -16.14
CA LEU A 22 38.23 8.85 -16.87
C LEU A 22 38.59 8.95 -18.36
N TRP A 23 39.88 9.06 -18.67
CA TRP A 23 40.36 9.12 -20.04
C TRP A 23 40.01 7.87 -20.85
N ILE A 24 40.14 6.68 -20.25
CA ILE A 24 39.74 5.42 -20.90
C ILE A 24 38.24 5.38 -21.12
N GLY A 25 37.44 5.77 -20.13
CA GLY A 25 35.99 5.82 -20.27
C GLY A 25 35.55 6.69 -21.45
N GLN A 26 36.16 7.87 -21.57
CA GLN A 26 35.95 8.77 -22.71
C GLN A 26 36.39 8.15 -24.04
N LYS A 27 37.59 7.54 -24.09
CA LYS A 27 38.10 6.93 -25.32
C LYS A 27 37.30 5.71 -25.78
N LEU A 28 36.75 4.94 -24.85
CA LEU A 28 35.85 3.82 -25.14
C LEU A 28 34.42 4.27 -25.48
N GLY A 29 34.12 5.57 -25.34
CA GLY A 29 32.78 6.12 -25.56
C GLY A 29 31.75 5.46 -24.64
N LEU A 30 32.10 5.33 -23.36
CA LEU A 30 31.18 4.91 -22.31
C LEU A 30 30.29 6.10 -21.92
N PRO A 31 29.01 5.88 -21.61
CA PRO A 31 28.12 6.94 -21.15
C PRO A 31 28.60 7.48 -19.79
N ASP A 32 28.45 8.78 -19.57
CA ASP A 32 28.61 9.37 -18.24
C ASP A 32 27.52 8.83 -17.33
N LEU A 33 27.92 8.44 -16.12
CA LEU A 33 27.06 7.87 -15.10
C LEU A 33 26.84 8.92 -14.02
N ASP A 34 25.60 9.04 -13.56
CA ASP A 34 25.31 9.81 -12.34
C ASP A 34 25.98 9.14 -11.12
N GLU A 35 26.27 9.90 -10.06
CA GLU A 35 27.01 9.36 -8.89
C GLU A 35 26.22 8.25 -8.18
N THR A 36 24.89 8.30 -8.22
CA THR A 36 24.04 7.22 -7.72
C THR A 36 24.18 5.94 -8.54
N GLU A 37 24.20 6.05 -9.87
CA GLU A 37 24.44 4.94 -10.79
C GLU A 37 25.86 4.39 -10.63
N ALA A 38 26.85 5.27 -10.47
CA ALA A 38 28.25 4.91 -10.27
C ALA A 38 28.46 4.17 -8.94
N GLY A 39 27.80 4.57 -7.85
CA GLY A 39 27.87 3.90 -6.56
C GLY A 39 27.32 2.47 -6.61
N LEU A 40 26.17 2.28 -7.26
CA LEU A 40 25.57 0.96 -7.43
C LEU A 40 26.37 0.08 -8.41
N LEU A 41 26.89 0.68 -9.48
CA LEU A 41 27.83 0.02 -10.39
C LEU A 41 29.05 -0.52 -9.62
N ARG A 42 29.65 0.27 -8.71
CA ARG A 42 30.77 -0.16 -7.88
C ARG A 42 30.40 -1.34 -6.95
N ARG A 43 29.17 -1.36 -6.42
CA ARG A 43 28.69 -2.47 -5.58
C ARG A 43 28.52 -3.75 -6.40
N LEU A 44 27.82 -3.69 -7.53
CA LEU A 44 27.65 -4.85 -8.43
C LEU A 44 28.98 -5.32 -9.01
N GLN A 45 29.90 -4.39 -9.30
CA GLN A 45 31.28 -4.69 -9.70
C GLN A 45 31.97 -5.54 -8.65
N SER A 46 31.92 -5.13 -7.38
CA SER A 46 32.54 -5.86 -6.28
C SER A 46 31.98 -7.28 -6.15
N GLU A 47 30.67 -7.44 -6.25
CA GLU A 47 29.99 -8.72 -6.11
C GLU A 47 30.36 -9.68 -7.24
N VAL A 48 30.18 -9.25 -8.49
CA VAL A 48 30.52 -10.05 -9.69
C VAL A 48 32.01 -10.38 -9.72
N PHE A 49 32.86 -9.39 -9.43
CA PHE A 49 34.31 -9.59 -9.38
C PHE A 49 34.71 -10.60 -8.30
N SER A 50 34.10 -10.54 -7.11
CA SER A 50 34.39 -11.50 -6.03
C SER A 50 34.01 -12.93 -6.39
N ALA A 51 32.91 -13.13 -7.13
CA ALA A 51 32.47 -14.45 -7.56
C ALA A 51 33.32 -15.04 -8.69
N ILE A 52 33.75 -14.20 -9.65
CA ILE A 52 34.45 -14.66 -10.86
C ILE A 52 35.98 -14.72 -10.67
N LEU A 53 36.56 -13.90 -9.80
CA LEU A 53 38.01 -13.84 -9.64
C LEU A 53 38.64 -15.16 -9.15
N PRO A 54 38.07 -15.91 -8.17
CA PRO A 54 38.68 -17.15 -7.68
C PRO A 54 38.93 -18.22 -8.77
N PRO A 55 37.94 -18.61 -9.61
CA PRO A 55 38.21 -19.57 -10.67
C PRO A 55 39.25 -19.05 -11.67
N VAL A 56 39.27 -17.76 -11.98
CA VAL A 56 40.29 -17.19 -12.88
C VAL A 56 41.70 -17.21 -12.28
N LEU A 57 41.85 -16.95 -10.99
CA LEU A 57 43.15 -17.09 -10.31
C LEU A 57 43.61 -18.55 -10.30
N ILE A 58 42.71 -19.50 -10.12
CA ILE A 58 43.01 -20.94 -10.19
C ILE A 58 43.46 -21.31 -11.61
N SER A 59 42.74 -20.87 -12.64
CA SER A 59 43.11 -21.07 -14.05
C SER A 59 44.47 -20.43 -14.37
N ASN A 60 44.77 -19.25 -13.82
CA ASN A 60 46.06 -18.59 -13.97
C ASN A 60 47.20 -19.40 -13.33
N ILE A 61 46.97 -19.99 -12.15
CA ILE A 61 47.94 -20.90 -11.52
C ILE A 61 48.13 -22.15 -12.37
N ALA A 62 47.06 -22.75 -12.89
CA ALA A 62 47.14 -23.92 -13.76
C ALA A 62 47.92 -23.62 -15.05
N ALA A 63 47.67 -22.47 -15.69
CA ALA A 63 48.44 -22.01 -16.83
C ALA A 63 49.93 -21.85 -16.48
N ALA A 64 50.24 -21.32 -15.31
CA ALA A 64 51.61 -21.18 -14.84
C ALA A 64 52.29 -22.53 -14.54
N VAL A 65 51.56 -23.53 -14.04
CA VAL A 65 52.08 -24.90 -13.89
C VAL A 65 52.51 -25.46 -15.22
N VAL A 66 51.65 -25.35 -16.25
CA VAL A 66 51.97 -25.85 -17.60
C VAL A 66 53.20 -25.13 -18.17
N THR A 67 53.21 -23.79 -18.16
CA THR A 67 54.35 -23.01 -18.68
C THR A 67 55.65 -23.34 -17.93
N ALA A 68 55.60 -23.46 -16.60
CA ALA A 68 56.77 -23.80 -15.80
C ALA A 68 57.27 -25.23 -16.06
N ALA A 69 56.37 -26.21 -16.20
CA ALA A 69 56.74 -27.60 -16.48
C ALA A 69 57.46 -27.72 -17.83
N VAL A 70 56.95 -27.06 -18.87
CA VAL A 70 57.59 -27.06 -20.19
C VAL A 70 58.93 -26.31 -20.13
N ALA A 71 59.02 -25.17 -19.40
CA ALA A 71 60.28 -24.44 -19.24
C ALA A 71 61.36 -25.24 -18.49
N ILE A 72 60.97 -26.02 -17.47
CA ILE A 72 61.86 -26.94 -16.76
C ILE A 72 62.35 -28.04 -17.70
N TRP A 73 61.48 -28.59 -18.55
CA TRP A 73 61.85 -29.60 -19.54
C TRP A 73 62.96 -29.13 -20.49
N HIS A 74 62.98 -27.83 -20.80
CA HIS A 74 63.99 -27.21 -21.67
C HIS A 74 65.20 -26.65 -20.90
N GLY A 75 65.37 -27.01 -19.63
CA GLY A 75 66.54 -26.70 -18.82
C GLY A 75 66.49 -25.37 -18.07
N TRP A 76 65.39 -24.60 -18.14
CA TRP A 76 65.27 -23.29 -17.49
C TRP A 76 64.77 -23.37 -16.04
N VAL A 77 65.34 -24.30 -15.27
CA VAL A 77 64.79 -24.70 -13.94
C VAL A 77 64.69 -23.52 -12.97
N LEU A 78 65.78 -22.76 -12.79
CA LEU A 78 65.82 -21.66 -11.81
C LEU A 78 64.85 -20.52 -12.19
N ALA A 79 64.82 -20.12 -13.46
CA ALA A 79 63.93 -19.08 -13.95
C ALA A 79 62.46 -19.51 -13.85
N ALA A 80 62.15 -20.75 -14.24
CA ALA A 80 60.81 -21.31 -14.18
C ALA A 80 60.28 -21.43 -12.74
N VAL A 81 61.09 -21.95 -11.81
CA VAL A 81 60.69 -22.11 -10.40
C VAL A 81 60.51 -20.75 -9.72
N GLY A 82 61.44 -19.81 -9.95
CA GLY A 82 61.34 -18.45 -9.41
C GLY A 82 60.07 -17.74 -9.91
N TRP A 83 59.84 -17.76 -11.22
CA TRP A 83 58.66 -17.18 -11.85
C TRP A 83 57.36 -17.83 -11.37
N PHE A 84 57.30 -19.17 -11.34
CA PHE A 84 56.14 -19.92 -10.88
C PHE A 84 55.80 -19.58 -9.42
N THR A 85 56.82 -19.53 -8.56
CA THR A 85 56.65 -19.15 -7.15
C THR A 85 56.04 -17.75 -7.03
N CYS A 86 56.50 -16.79 -7.83
CA CYS A 86 55.90 -15.45 -7.87
C CYS A 86 54.41 -15.50 -8.29
N VAL A 87 54.06 -16.24 -9.33
CA VAL A 87 52.66 -16.38 -9.79
C VAL A 87 51.79 -17.00 -8.69
N VAL A 88 52.26 -18.08 -8.05
CA VAL A 88 51.54 -18.77 -6.98
C VAL A 88 51.34 -17.86 -5.77
N VAL A 89 52.37 -17.13 -5.33
CA VAL A 89 52.28 -16.19 -4.21
C VAL A 89 51.26 -15.10 -4.49
N ILE A 90 51.29 -14.50 -5.69
CA ILE A 90 50.32 -13.47 -6.10
C ILE A 90 48.90 -14.07 -6.16
N GLY A 91 48.74 -15.25 -6.75
CA GLY A 91 47.45 -15.93 -6.86
C GLY A 91 46.84 -16.29 -5.52
N ILE A 92 47.63 -16.86 -4.60
CA ILE A 92 47.18 -17.19 -3.23
C ILE A 92 46.86 -15.91 -2.44
N ALA A 93 47.69 -14.86 -2.55
CA ALA A 93 47.41 -13.58 -1.90
C ALA A 93 46.08 -12.97 -2.40
N GLY A 94 45.82 -13.06 -3.71
CA GLY A 94 44.56 -12.69 -4.33
C GLY A 94 43.39 -13.49 -3.77
N LEU A 95 43.46 -14.82 -3.78
CA LEU A 95 42.42 -15.71 -3.26
C LEU A 95 42.10 -15.45 -1.78
N ARG A 96 43.13 -15.34 -0.93
CA ARG A 96 42.96 -15.04 0.50
C ARG A 96 42.26 -13.71 0.71
N ARG A 97 42.62 -12.72 -0.10
CA ARG A 97 42.03 -11.40 -0.03
C ARG A 97 40.56 -11.41 -0.48
N THR A 98 40.23 -12.10 -1.57
CA THR A 98 38.83 -12.24 -2.03
C THR A 98 37.96 -12.91 -0.97
N ARG A 99 38.42 -14.01 -0.36
CA ARG A 99 37.72 -14.65 0.76
C ARG A 99 37.54 -13.72 1.95
N ALA A 100 38.57 -12.94 2.29
CA ALA A 100 38.47 -11.94 3.36
C ALA A 100 37.48 -10.81 3.03
N LEU A 101 37.27 -10.48 1.76
CA LEU A 101 36.24 -9.53 1.32
C LEU A 101 34.83 -10.13 1.41
N GLU A 102 34.64 -11.38 1.01
CA GLU A 102 33.36 -12.09 1.13
C GLU A 102 32.87 -12.17 2.59
N THR A 103 33.77 -12.53 3.51
CA THR A 103 33.45 -12.60 4.95
C THR A 103 33.11 -11.26 5.58
N ARG A 104 33.51 -10.13 4.96
CA ARG A 104 33.39 -8.79 5.56
C ARG A 104 32.13 -8.03 5.17
N GLN A 105 31.14 -8.68 4.51
CA GLN A 105 29.82 -8.13 4.11
C GLN A 105 29.67 -6.62 4.38
N ARG A 106 30.32 -5.80 3.55
CA ARG A 106 30.35 -4.35 3.80
C ARG A 106 28.99 -3.76 3.42
N ALA A 107 28.37 -3.11 4.39
CA ALA A 107 27.14 -2.33 4.21
C ALA A 107 27.37 -1.05 3.39
N GLU A 108 28.60 -0.53 3.36
CA GLU A 108 28.92 0.71 2.64
C GLU A 108 29.29 0.47 1.17
N PRO A 109 28.79 1.30 0.23
CA PRO A 109 29.13 1.20 -1.18
C PRO A 109 30.65 1.35 -1.39
N PRO A 110 31.27 0.56 -2.28
CA PRO A 110 32.72 0.60 -2.46
C PRO A 110 33.19 1.99 -2.92
N SER A 111 34.01 2.66 -2.09
CA SER A 111 34.61 3.96 -2.42
C SER A 111 35.47 3.89 -3.70
N GLU A 112 35.77 5.04 -4.30
CA GLU A 112 36.72 5.19 -5.44
C GLU A 112 38.07 4.49 -5.24
N ARG A 113 38.47 4.27 -3.98
CA ARG A 113 39.69 3.53 -3.63
C ARG A 113 39.64 2.07 -4.11
N PHE A 114 38.46 1.50 -4.27
CA PHE A 114 38.26 0.14 -4.78
C PHE A 114 38.76 0.04 -6.22
N THR A 115 38.25 0.88 -7.13
CA THR A 115 38.67 0.92 -8.54
C THR A 115 40.17 1.11 -8.68
N ARG A 116 40.74 2.06 -7.91
CA ARG A 116 42.19 2.29 -7.90
C ARG A 116 42.97 1.04 -7.49
N ARG A 117 42.52 0.37 -6.44
CA ARG A 117 43.18 -0.82 -5.91
C ARG A 117 43.07 -1.98 -6.90
N THR A 118 41.93 -2.14 -7.57
CA THR A 118 41.75 -3.15 -8.61
C THR A 118 42.71 -2.93 -9.79
N ILE A 119 42.90 -1.68 -10.26
CA ILE A 119 43.88 -1.39 -11.32
C ILE A 119 45.30 -1.83 -10.91
N VAL A 120 45.70 -1.53 -9.67
CA VAL A 120 47.01 -1.94 -9.13
C VAL A 120 47.10 -3.46 -9.01
N ASP A 121 46.07 -4.12 -8.48
CA ASP A 121 46.04 -5.58 -8.36
C ASP A 121 46.12 -6.26 -9.73
N SER A 122 45.44 -5.71 -10.75
CA SER A 122 45.51 -6.14 -12.15
C SER A 122 46.91 -5.98 -12.74
N ALA A 123 47.59 -4.87 -12.45
CA ALA A 123 48.98 -4.68 -12.87
C ALA A 123 49.92 -5.70 -12.20
N ILE A 124 49.76 -5.94 -10.90
CA ILE A 124 50.54 -6.94 -10.15
C ILE A 124 50.30 -8.34 -10.73
N LEU A 125 49.06 -8.68 -11.09
CA LEU A 125 48.72 -9.97 -11.68
C LEU A 125 49.30 -10.15 -13.09
N ALA A 126 49.39 -9.08 -13.89
CA ALA A 126 49.97 -9.11 -15.23
C ALA A 126 51.50 -9.12 -15.24
N LEU A 127 52.14 -8.59 -14.19
CA LEU A 127 53.58 -8.40 -14.13
C LEU A 127 54.40 -9.69 -14.32
N PRO A 128 54.04 -10.85 -13.73
CA PRO A 128 54.71 -12.10 -14.04
C PRO A 128 54.62 -12.47 -15.54
N TRP A 129 53.50 -12.21 -16.21
CA TRP A 129 53.33 -12.54 -17.63
C TRP A 129 54.08 -11.59 -18.55
N LEU A 130 54.17 -10.31 -18.17
CA LEU A 130 55.10 -9.35 -18.79
C LEU A 130 56.54 -9.87 -18.69
N ILE A 131 56.98 -10.26 -17.49
CA ILE A 131 58.32 -10.80 -17.26
C ILE A 131 58.52 -12.09 -18.07
N ALA A 132 57.53 -12.98 -18.10
CA ALA A 132 57.57 -14.21 -18.91
C ALA A 132 57.87 -13.91 -20.38
N GLY A 133 57.24 -12.87 -20.95
CA GLY A 133 57.53 -12.42 -22.31
C GLY A 133 58.99 -11.96 -22.53
N LEU A 134 59.68 -11.47 -21.49
CA LEU A 134 61.05 -11.00 -21.61
C LEU A 134 62.09 -12.12 -21.57
N TRP A 135 61.86 -13.18 -20.79
CA TRP A 135 62.86 -14.26 -20.63
C TRP A 135 62.54 -15.53 -21.42
N LEU A 136 61.26 -15.80 -21.75
CA LEU A 136 60.88 -16.90 -22.64
C LEU A 136 61.19 -16.50 -24.08
N ASN A 137 62.44 -16.75 -24.50
CA ASN A 137 62.91 -16.43 -25.85
C ASN A 137 62.44 -17.51 -26.86
N PRO A 138 61.55 -17.18 -27.82
CA PRO A 138 61.05 -18.14 -28.81
C PRO A 138 62.16 -18.67 -29.72
N SER A 139 63.25 -17.92 -29.91
CA SER A 139 64.39 -18.34 -30.74
C SER A 139 65.14 -19.55 -30.19
N LEU A 140 64.97 -19.87 -28.91
CA LEU A 140 65.60 -21.04 -28.28
C LEU A 140 64.73 -22.30 -28.39
N VAL A 141 63.40 -22.14 -28.39
CA VAL A 141 62.44 -23.25 -28.42
C VAL A 141 61.17 -22.82 -29.17
N PRO A 142 61.09 -23.01 -30.50
CA PRO A 142 59.93 -22.61 -31.29
C PRO A 142 58.62 -23.31 -30.89
N GLU A 143 58.72 -24.54 -30.39
CA GLU A 143 57.57 -25.34 -29.95
C GLU A 143 56.78 -24.66 -28.81
N MET A 144 57.47 -23.90 -27.95
CA MET A 144 56.86 -23.15 -26.85
C MET A 144 56.03 -21.97 -27.32
N GLU A 145 56.34 -21.41 -28.48
CA GLU A 145 55.71 -20.18 -28.94
C GLU A 145 54.19 -20.36 -29.09
N THR A 146 53.77 -21.49 -29.67
CA THR A 146 52.35 -21.80 -29.86
C THR A 146 51.62 -21.96 -28.53
N LEU A 147 52.24 -22.66 -27.57
CA LEU A 147 51.69 -22.86 -26.22
C LEU A 147 51.58 -21.54 -25.47
N VAL A 148 52.65 -20.74 -25.46
CA VAL A 148 52.69 -19.44 -24.78
C VAL A 148 51.70 -18.47 -25.42
N ALA A 149 51.65 -18.37 -26.75
CA ALA A 149 50.70 -17.52 -27.45
C ALA A 149 49.25 -17.89 -27.10
N THR A 150 48.94 -19.19 -27.05
CA THR A 150 47.61 -19.70 -26.70
C THR A 150 47.24 -19.38 -25.25
N ILE A 151 48.17 -19.58 -24.30
CA ILE A 151 47.96 -19.25 -22.89
C ILE A 151 47.77 -17.74 -22.70
N LEU A 152 48.61 -16.90 -23.33
CA LEU A 152 48.50 -15.45 -23.23
C LEU A 152 47.17 -14.96 -23.82
N ALA A 153 46.75 -15.49 -24.98
CA ALA A 153 45.44 -15.18 -25.55
C ALA A 153 44.30 -15.54 -24.59
N GLY A 154 44.33 -16.75 -24.00
CA GLY A 154 43.35 -17.17 -23.00
C GLY A 154 43.32 -16.27 -21.77
N LEU A 155 44.48 -15.88 -21.25
CA LEU A 155 44.62 -14.97 -20.11
C LEU A 155 44.05 -13.59 -20.40
N ILE A 156 44.33 -13.06 -21.60
CA ILE A 156 43.81 -11.78 -22.05
C ILE A 156 42.28 -11.80 -22.05
N PHE A 157 41.67 -12.83 -22.64
CA PHE A 157 40.21 -12.97 -22.65
C PHE A 157 39.65 -13.14 -21.23
N ALA A 158 40.27 -13.98 -20.39
CA ALA A 158 39.88 -14.12 -19.00
C ALA A 158 39.95 -12.79 -18.24
N GLY A 159 41.01 -12.00 -18.47
CA GLY A 159 41.18 -10.66 -17.92
C GLY A 159 40.08 -9.69 -18.38
N ILE A 160 39.75 -9.68 -19.67
CA ILE A 160 38.65 -8.87 -20.21
C ILE A 160 37.32 -9.27 -19.57
N PHE A 161 37.00 -10.56 -19.45
CA PHE A 161 35.72 -10.99 -18.88
C PHE A 161 35.61 -10.69 -17.38
N THR A 162 36.66 -10.96 -16.62
CA THR A 162 36.67 -10.70 -15.18
C THR A 162 36.64 -9.23 -14.83
N MET A 163 37.29 -8.40 -15.66
CA MET A 163 37.44 -6.97 -15.43
C MET A 163 36.63 -6.11 -16.40
N ALA A 164 35.68 -6.70 -17.15
CA ALA A 164 34.84 -5.98 -18.12
C ALA A 164 34.11 -4.79 -17.49
N SER A 165 33.75 -4.95 -16.23
CA SER A 165 33.10 -3.94 -15.42
C SER A 165 34.02 -2.78 -15.06
N MET A 166 35.35 -2.95 -15.13
CA MET A 166 36.39 -1.95 -14.88
C MET A 166 37.36 -1.87 -16.06
N PRO A 167 37.01 -1.16 -17.13
CA PRO A 167 37.77 -1.20 -18.39
C PRO A 167 39.23 -0.76 -18.24
N ALA A 168 39.51 0.15 -17.31
CA ALA A 168 40.87 0.57 -16.98
C ALA A 168 41.73 -0.56 -16.40
N ALA A 169 41.16 -1.38 -15.53
CA ALA A 169 41.86 -2.52 -14.94
C ALA A 169 42.11 -3.62 -16.00
N ALA A 170 41.10 -3.91 -16.82
CA ALA A 170 41.21 -4.83 -17.94
C ALA A 170 42.29 -4.39 -18.95
N LEU A 171 42.29 -3.11 -19.33
CA LEU A 171 43.27 -2.55 -20.26
C LEU A 171 44.68 -2.56 -19.67
N THR A 172 44.82 -2.30 -18.37
CA THR A 172 46.13 -2.35 -17.68
C THR A 172 46.67 -3.78 -17.68
N PHE A 173 45.86 -4.76 -17.26
CA PHE A 173 46.24 -6.16 -17.25
C PHE A 173 46.64 -6.63 -18.65
N SER A 174 45.71 -6.49 -19.60
CA SER A 174 45.93 -6.98 -20.96
C SER A 174 47.03 -6.20 -21.65
N GLY A 175 47.12 -4.88 -21.48
CA GLY A 175 48.19 -4.07 -22.06
C GLY A 175 49.59 -4.51 -21.63
N MET A 176 49.77 -4.85 -20.34
CA MET A 176 51.05 -5.40 -19.86
C MET A 176 51.35 -6.77 -20.46
N VAL A 177 50.35 -7.65 -20.56
CA VAL A 177 50.52 -8.95 -21.22
C VAL A 177 50.88 -8.78 -22.70
N MET A 178 50.21 -7.86 -23.40
CA MET A 178 50.50 -7.50 -24.80
C MET A 178 51.90 -6.94 -24.96
N PHE A 179 52.37 -6.12 -24.03
CA PHE A 179 53.73 -5.57 -24.06
C PHE A 179 54.78 -6.68 -23.88
N GLY A 180 54.51 -7.67 -23.02
CA GLY A 180 55.33 -8.87 -22.90
C GLY A 180 55.39 -9.64 -24.22
N ARG A 181 54.25 -9.82 -24.89
CA ARG A 181 54.21 -10.47 -26.21
C ARG A 181 54.92 -9.65 -27.29
N LEU A 182 54.77 -8.32 -27.29
CA LEU A 182 55.49 -7.44 -28.21
C LEU A 182 57.00 -7.58 -28.04
N ALA A 183 57.47 -7.66 -26.79
CA ALA A 183 58.89 -7.90 -26.52
C ALA A 183 59.37 -9.23 -27.10
N GLN A 184 58.58 -10.31 -27.01
CA GLN A 184 58.93 -11.58 -27.66
C GLN A 184 59.06 -11.44 -29.18
N VAL A 185 58.13 -10.74 -29.83
CA VAL A 185 58.14 -10.54 -31.29
C VAL A 185 59.41 -9.81 -31.75
N ILE A 186 59.96 -8.90 -30.93
CA ILE A 186 61.23 -8.22 -31.22
C ILE A 186 62.42 -9.19 -31.25
N TYR A 187 62.37 -10.27 -30.47
CA TYR A 187 63.42 -11.30 -30.43
C TYR A 187 63.19 -12.46 -31.40
N THR A 188 62.03 -12.52 -32.07
CA THR A 188 61.70 -13.53 -33.07
C THR A 188 62.45 -13.27 -34.39
N PRO A 189 62.94 -14.31 -35.10
CA PRO A 189 63.52 -14.17 -36.43
C PRO A 189 62.60 -13.47 -37.44
N LEU A 190 63.20 -12.72 -38.38
CA LEU A 190 62.49 -11.77 -39.26
C LEU A 190 61.41 -12.42 -40.14
N ASP A 191 61.60 -13.69 -40.51
CA ASP A 191 60.68 -14.51 -41.31
C ASP A 191 59.34 -14.76 -40.58
N GLN A 192 59.37 -14.88 -39.25
CA GLN A 192 58.19 -15.11 -38.41
C GLN A 192 57.72 -13.85 -37.67
N ALA A 193 58.57 -12.83 -37.56
CA ALA A 193 58.25 -11.58 -36.85
C ALA A 193 57.07 -10.84 -37.49
N LEU A 194 56.98 -10.81 -38.83
CA LEU A 194 55.92 -10.07 -39.53
C LEU A 194 54.53 -10.69 -39.29
N SER A 195 54.42 -12.02 -39.38
CA SER A 195 53.16 -12.74 -39.16
C SER A 195 52.72 -12.64 -37.69
N ASN A 196 53.66 -12.78 -36.75
CA ASN A 196 53.40 -12.61 -35.33
C ASN A 196 53.00 -11.17 -34.95
N LEU A 197 53.63 -10.17 -35.56
CA LEU A 197 53.27 -8.76 -35.35
C LEU A 197 51.88 -8.47 -35.91
N ALA A 198 51.56 -8.95 -37.11
CA ALA A 198 50.23 -8.80 -37.70
C ALA A 198 49.15 -9.44 -36.82
N LEU A 199 49.39 -10.66 -36.31
CA LEU A 199 48.50 -11.32 -35.36
C LEU A 199 48.35 -10.51 -34.07
N LEU A 200 49.44 -10.00 -33.50
CA LEU A 200 49.40 -9.18 -32.28
C LEU A 200 48.56 -7.90 -32.48
N ILE A 201 48.66 -7.26 -33.64
CA ILE A 201 47.84 -6.09 -33.99
C ILE A 201 46.36 -6.49 -34.08
N ILE A 202 46.04 -7.58 -34.79
CA ILE A 202 44.67 -8.08 -34.91
C ILE A 202 44.08 -8.39 -33.53
N TYR A 203 44.82 -9.13 -32.68
CA TYR A 203 44.40 -9.44 -31.31
C TYR A 203 44.23 -8.18 -30.46
N SER A 204 45.09 -7.18 -30.62
CA SER A 204 44.97 -5.90 -29.91
C SER A 204 43.71 -5.14 -30.32
N ILE A 205 43.36 -5.14 -31.61
CA ILE A 205 42.13 -4.54 -32.11
C ILE A 205 40.90 -5.29 -31.56
N ILE A 206 40.89 -6.62 -31.68
CA ILE A 206 39.81 -7.47 -31.16
C ILE A 206 39.62 -7.22 -29.66
N LEU A 207 40.72 -7.16 -28.91
CA LEU A 207 40.70 -6.85 -27.49
C LEU A 207 40.01 -5.52 -27.20
N LEU A 208 40.39 -4.45 -27.89
CA LEU A 208 39.83 -3.12 -27.66
C LEU A 208 38.33 -3.08 -28.00
N VAL A 209 37.94 -3.74 -29.10
CA VAL A 209 36.54 -3.85 -29.53
C VAL A 209 35.74 -4.67 -28.51
N SER A 210 36.21 -5.86 -28.14
CA SER A 210 35.56 -6.73 -27.15
C SER A 210 35.44 -6.04 -25.80
N LEU A 211 36.51 -5.39 -25.33
CA LEU A 211 36.49 -4.65 -24.07
C LEU A 211 35.43 -3.54 -24.10
N ARG A 212 35.35 -2.78 -25.20
CA ARG A 212 34.33 -1.73 -25.39
C ARG A 212 32.91 -2.31 -25.35
N VAL A 213 32.68 -3.41 -26.07
CA VAL A 213 31.37 -4.07 -26.13
C VAL A 213 30.97 -4.59 -24.74
N PHE A 214 31.86 -5.31 -24.06
CA PHE A 214 31.56 -5.86 -22.73
C PHE A 214 31.37 -4.77 -21.68
N ALA A 215 32.16 -3.70 -21.73
CA ALA A 215 31.99 -2.56 -20.84
C ALA A 215 30.60 -1.91 -21.01
N ARG A 216 30.16 -1.71 -22.27
CA ARG A 216 28.82 -1.18 -22.57
C ARG A 216 27.71 -2.11 -22.10
N LEU A 217 27.79 -3.40 -22.43
CA LEU A 217 26.82 -4.39 -21.97
C LEU A 217 26.71 -4.43 -20.45
N TYR A 218 27.82 -4.27 -19.74
CA TYR A 218 27.82 -4.21 -18.28
C TYR A 218 27.10 -2.97 -17.76
N ILE A 219 27.38 -1.79 -18.33
CA ILE A 219 26.70 -0.54 -17.96
C ILE A 219 25.20 -0.63 -18.26
N ASP A 220 24.81 -1.13 -19.43
CA ASP A 220 23.42 -1.27 -19.83
C ASP A 220 22.67 -2.24 -18.89
N ARG A 221 23.32 -3.33 -18.49
CA ARG A 221 22.78 -4.27 -17.50
C ARG A 221 22.58 -3.62 -16.12
N VAL A 222 23.48 -2.73 -15.70
CA VAL A 222 23.34 -2.02 -14.42
C VAL A 222 22.21 -1.01 -14.50
N ARG A 223 22.10 -0.27 -15.61
CA ARG A 223 20.99 0.66 -15.83
C ARG A 223 19.65 -0.07 -15.85
N SER A 224 19.56 -1.21 -16.53
CA SER A 224 18.32 -1.99 -16.54
C SER A 224 17.95 -2.53 -15.16
N ALA A 225 18.95 -2.97 -14.37
CA ALA A 225 18.73 -3.38 -12.98
C ALA A 225 18.24 -2.20 -12.11
N LEU A 226 18.78 -0.99 -12.31
CA LEU A 226 18.33 0.22 -11.62
C LEU A 226 16.87 0.56 -11.96
N VAL A 227 16.55 0.61 -13.25
CA VAL A 227 15.18 0.87 -13.71
C VAL A 227 14.22 -0.17 -13.14
N ALA A 228 14.59 -1.46 -13.17
CA ALA A 228 13.80 -2.53 -12.57
C ALA A 228 13.62 -2.37 -11.05
N SER A 229 14.66 -1.95 -10.32
CA SER A 229 14.56 -1.71 -8.87
C SER A 229 13.64 -0.52 -8.54
N ARG A 230 13.75 0.58 -9.28
CA ARG A 230 12.87 1.75 -9.11
C ARG A 230 11.42 1.42 -9.42
N LEU A 231 11.18 0.70 -10.52
CA LEU A 231 9.83 0.23 -10.86
C LEU A 231 9.26 -0.70 -9.79
N ARG A 232 10.09 -1.56 -9.18
CA ARG A 232 9.68 -2.43 -8.08
C ARG A 232 9.32 -1.62 -6.83
N GLU A 233 10.11 -0.62 -6.46
CA GLU A 233 9.81 0.28 -5.33
C GLU A 233 8.54 1.11 -5.59
N GLU A 234 8.36 1.61 -6.81
CA GLU A 234 7.13 2.30 -7.21
C GLU A 234 5.91 1.37 -7.15
N ALA A 235 6.03 0.12 -7.62
CA ALA A 235 4.96 -0.87 -7.55
C ALA A 235 4.59 -1.19 -6.09
N LEU A 236 5.60 -1.35 -5.21
CA LEU A 236 5.38 -1.59 -3.78
C LEU A 236 4.71 -0.38 -3.10
N SER A 237 5.15 0.84 -3.41
CA SER A 237 4.53 2.05 -2.86
C SER A 237 3.10 2.28 -3.37
N ARG A 238 2.82 1.92 -4.64
CA ARG A 238 1.46 1.95 -5.19
C ARG A 238 0.57 0.91 -4.52
N ALA A 239 1.06 -0.32 -4.35
CA ALA A 239 0.34 -1.37 -3.65
C ALA A 239 0.00 -0.97 -2.20
N ALA A 240 0.95 -0.38 -1.47
CA ALA A 240 0.71 0.12 -0.11
C ALA A 240 -0.38 1.21 -0.08
N ARG A 241 -0.35 2.17 -1.02
CA ARG A 241 -1.39 3.22 -1.12
C ARG A 241 -2.76 2.68 -1.50
N GLU A 242 -2.81 1.62 -2.30
CA GLU A 242 -4.07 0.97 -2.64
C GLU A 242 -4.67 0.23 -1.45
N GLU A 243 -3.82 -0.40 -0.62
CA GLU A 243 -4.25 -1.04 0.62
C GLU A 243 -4.78 -0.01 1.63
N ASP A 244 -4.07 1.11 1.85
CA ASP A 244 -4.55 2.20 2.71
C ASP A 244 -5.92 2.73 2.25
N ARG A 245 -6.15 2.81 0.93
CA ARG A 245 -7.44 3.21 0.37
C ARG A 245 -8.52 2.16 0.62
N ARG A 246 -8.19 0.87 0.53
CA ARG A 246 -9.12 -0.22 0.84
C ARG A 246 -9.51 -0.21 2.31
N GLU A 247 -8.54 -0.06 3.21
CA GLU A 247 -8.80 0.04 4.65
C GLU A 247 -9.68 1.24 4.99
N SER A 248 -9.42 2.41 4.40
CA SER A 248 -10.25 3.60 4.58
C SER A 248 -11.68 3.40 4.08
N ALA A 249 -11.84 2.78 2.90
CA ALA A 249 -13.16 2.46 2.35
C ALA A 249 -13.92 1.44 3.23
N GLU A 250 -13.23 0.43 3.76
CA GLU A 250 -13.81 -0.52 4.70
C GLU A 250 -14.21 0.15 6.02
N ALA A 251 -13.38 1.04 6.56
CA ALA A 251 -13.69 1.80 7.76
C ALA A 251 -14.93 2.67 7.54
N HIS A 252 -15.05 3.33 6.39
CA HIS A 252 -16.24 4.10 6.02
C HIS A 252 -17.48 3.22 5.90
N ALA A 253 -17.36 2.05 5.28
CA ALA A 253 -18.46 1.10 5.15
C ALA A 253 -18.91 0.52 6.51
N ARG A 254 -17.96 0.31 7.44
CA ARG A 254 -18.28 -0.10 8.82
C ARG A 254 -18.99 1.03 9.58
N GLY A 255 -18.47 2.26 9.52
CA GLY A 255 -19.11 3.42 10.14
C GLY A 255 -20.53 3.66 9.63
N PHE A 256 -20.75 3.56 8.31
CA PHE A 256 -22.09 3.65 7.73
C PHE A 256 -23.03 2.54 8.21
N ARG A 257 -22.52 1.31 8.33
CA ARG A 257 -23.31 0.17 8.82
C ARG A 257 -23.76 0.39 10.27
N ASP A 258 -22.87 0.92 11.11
CA ASP A 258 -23.18 1.19 12.51
C ASP A 258 -24.21 2.33 12.63
N GLU A 259 -24.06 3.41 11.87
CA GLU A 259 -25.02 4.53 11.84
C GLU A 259 -26.41 4.08 11.35
N VAL A 260 -26.46 3.28 10.27
CA VAL A 260 -27.72 2.70 9.80
C VAL A 260 -28.31 1.75 10.85
N GLY A 261 -27.47 0.99 11.56
CA GLY A 261 -27.88 0.15 12.68
C GLY A 261 -28.55 0.95 13.79
N ASP A 262 -27.97 2.06 14.19
CA ASP A 262 -28.52 2.96 15.22
C ASP A 262 -29.84 3.58 14.78
N ILE A 263 -29.92 4.06 13.53
CA ILE A 263 -31.16 4.63 12.97
C ILE A 263 -32.26 3.57 12.91
N MET A 264 -31.96 2.36 12.43
CA MET A 264 -32.95 1.27 12.39
C MET A 264 -33.41 0.87 13.79
N ASN A 265 -32.50 0.82 14.76
CA ASN A 265 -32.85 0.52 16.15
C ASN A 265 -33.75 1.60 16.76
N ALA A 266 -33.46 2.88 16.50
CA ALA A 266 -34.31 4.00 16.90
C ALA A 266 -35.69 3.94 16.21
N PHE A 267 -35.73 3.60 14.93
CA PHE A 267 -36.98 3.44 14.19
C PHE A 267 -37.81 2.27 14.72
N MET A 268 -37.20 1.11 14.99
CA MET A 268 -37.86 -0.04 15.60
C MET A 268 -38.45 0.30 16.98
N ASN A 269 -37.69 0.99 17.83
CA ASN A 269 -38.18 1.49 19.12
C ASN A 269 -39.35 2.48 18.97
N SER A 270 -39.34 3.31 17.93
CA SER A 270 -40.44 4.24 17.64
C SER A 270 -41.68 3.49 17.14
N ALA A 271 -41.50 2.48 16.28
CA ALA A 271 -42.59 1.65 15.77
C ALA A 271 -43.26 0.85 16.89
N GLU A 272 -42.47 0.32 17.83
CA GLU A 272 -42.99 -0.35 19.04
C GLU A 272 -43.84 0.59 19.89
N ARG A 273 -43.34 1.80 20.18
CA ARG A 273 -44.10 2.83 20.91
C ARG A 273 -45.36 3.28 20.18
N MET A 274 -45.32 3.41 18.84
CA MET A 274 -46.52 3.71 18.05
C MET A 274 -47.54 2.57 18.12
N THR A 275 -47.08 1.33 18.10
CA THR A 275 -47.96 0.15 18.22
C THR A 275 -48.61 0.11 19.60
N GLU A 276 -47.85 0.39 20.66
CA GLU A 276 -48.35 0.52 22.02
C GLU A 276 -49.37 1.67 22.15
N ALA A 277 -49.07 2.83 21.59
CA ALA A 277 -49.99 3.97 21.57
C ALA A 277 -51.29 3.65 20.79
N ALA A 278 -51.20 2.92 19.68
CA ALA A 278 -52.37 2.48 18.93
C ALA A 278 -53.24 1.50 19.73
N ILE A 279 -52.62 0.58 20.50
CA ILE A 279 -53.32 -0.29 21.44
C ILE A 279 -54.02 0.53 22.53
N MET A 280 -53.32 1.52 23.12
CA MET A 280 -53.91 2.43 24.10
C MET A 280 -55.10 3.21 23.53
N LEU A 281 -54.96 3.79 22.34
CA LEU A 281 -56.04 4.51 21.66
C LEU A 281 -57.24 3.61 21.37
N ARG A 282 -57.01 2.36 20.95
CA ARG A 282 -58.08 1.38 20.76
C ARG A 282 -58.81 1.07 22.08
N THR A 283 -58.07 0.99 23.17
CA THR A 283 -58.61 0.75 24.53
C THR A 283 -59.46 1.95 24.98
N ILE A 284 -58.94 3.18 24.82
CA ILE A 284 -59.68 4.42 25.12
C ILE A 284 -60.92 4.53 24.24
N ALA A 285 -60.81 4.29 22.93
CA ALA A 285 -61.96 4.31 22.03
C ALA A 285 -63.03 3.30 22.43
N GLY A 286 -62.64 2.10 22.87
CA GLY A 286 -63.55 1.11 23.44
C GLY A 286 -64.27 1.62 24.69
N ALA A 287 -63.52 2.23 25.63
CA ALA A 287 -64.09 2.83 26.83
C ALA A 287 -65.04 3.99 26.51
N THR A 288 -64.65 4.91 25.62
CA THR A 288 -65.48 6.04 25.19
C THR A 288 -66.75 5.58 24.48
N HIS A 289 -66.67 4.55 23.62
CA HIS A 289 -67.85 3.98 22.97
C HIS A 289 -68.84 3.39 23.98
N SER A 290 -68.33 2.70 25.02
CA SER A 290 -69.17 2.16 26.10
C SER A 290 -69.83 3.25 26.95
N SER A 291 -69.11 4.33 27.25
CA SER A 291 -69.64 5.49 27.98
C SER A 291 -70.68 6.23 27.14
N LEU A 292 -70.45 6.40 25.84
CA LEU A 292 -71.38 7.05 24.93
C LEU A 292 -72.67 6.25 24.77
N THR A 293 -72.58 4.93 24.61
CA THR A 293 -73.77 4.06 24.57
C THR A 293 -74.57 4.12 25.87
N SER A 294 -73.91 4.17 27.03
CA SER A 294 -74.59 4.39 28.31
C SER A 294 -75.20 5.78 28.46
N ALA A 295 -74.60 6.82 27.89
CA ALA A 295 -75.14 8.18 27.92
C ALA A 295 -76.37 8.30 27.02
N VAL A 296 -76.29 7.74 25.81
CA VAL A 296 -77.41 7.69 24.85
C VAL A 296 -78.60 6.92 25.45
N SER A 297 -78.36 5.80 26.14
CA SER A 297 -79.44 5.07 26.81
C SER A 297 -80.09 5.91 27.92
N ARG A 298 -79.31 6.67 28.71
CA ARG A 298 -79.85 7.59 29.73
C ARG A 298 -80.68 8.72 29.13
N VAL A 299 -80.27 9.27 27.99
CA VAL A 299 -81.05 10.30 27.27
C VAL A 299 -82.35 9.71 26.73
N ALA A 300 -82.34 8.47 26.23
CA ALA A 300 -83.56 7.79 25.81
C ALA A 300 -84.55 7.61 26.98
N TYR A 301 -84.08 7.23 28.17
CA TYR A 301 -84.90 7.17 29.38
C TYR A 301 -85.46 8.54 29.80
N ALA A 302 -84.64 9.60 29.75
CA ALA A 302 -85.10 10.95 30.06
C ALA A 302 -86.15 11.47 29.06
N SER A 303 -86.04 11.11 27.79
CA SER A 303 -87.04 11.43 26.77
C SER A 303 -88.39 10.74 27.04
N ASP A 304 -88.37 9.51 27.55
CA ASP A 304 -89.57 8.76 27.92
C ASP A 304 -90.28 9.40 29.13
N ASP A 305 -89.50 9.84 30.14
CA ASP A 305 -90.03 10.58 31.29
C ASP A 305 -90.71 11.90 30.89
N ILE A 306 -90.11 12.65 29.95
CA ILE A 306 -90.68 13.91 29.43
C ILE A 306 -92.01 13.66 28.72
N LEU A 307 -92.13 12.59 27.95
CA LEU A 307 -93.40 12.20 27.32
C LEU A 307 -94.46 11.85 28.38
N SER A 308 -94.07 11.21 29.48
CA SER A 308 -95.00 10.93 30.59
C SER A 308 -95.52 12.22 31.27
N VAL A 309 -94.66 13.24 31.40
CA VAL A 309 -95.01 14.54 31.97
C VAL A 309 -95.95 15.30 31.03
N GLU A 310 -95.75 15.24 29.72
CA GLU A 310 -96.66 15.84 28.74
C GLU A 310 -98.06 15.22 28.80
N ILE A 311 -98.15 13.90 28.92
CA ILE A 311 -99.43 13.18 29.10
C ILE A 311 -100.11 13.60 30.41
N CYS A 312 -99.35 13.72 31.50
CA CYS A 312 -99.87 14.16 32.80
C CYS A 312 -100.41 15.60 32.75
N SER A 313 -99.70 16.49 32.06
CA SER A 313 -100.10 17.89 31.86
C SER A 313 -101.41 18.02 31.08
N ARG A 314 -101.59 17.24 29.99
CA ARG A 314 -102.87 17.20 29.25
C ARG A 314 -104.03 16.73 30.11
N ARG A 315 -103.80 15.74 30.98
CA ARG A 315 -104.79 15.25 31.95
C ARG A 315 -105.21 16.32 32.95
N LEU A 316 -104.26 17.14 33.38
CA LEU A 316 -104.49 18.25 34.31
C LEU A 316 -105.32 19.37 33.64
N ALA A 317 -105.07 19.65 32.36
CA ALA A 317 -105.85 20.60 31.57
C ALA A 317 -107.32 20.16 31.39
N ASP A 318 -107.57 18.87 31.12
CA ASP A 318 -108.92 18.32 31.02
C ASP A 318 -109.70 18.41 32.34
N SER A 319 -109.02 18.14 33.47
CA SER A 319 -109.62 18.23 34.81
C SER A 319 -110.04 19.66 35.16
N ILE A 320 -109.22 20.67 34.82
CA ILE A 320 -109.56 22.09 34.98
C ILE A 320 -110.78 22.47 34.11
N GLY A 321 -110.86 21.95 32.88
CA GLY A 321 -112.02 22.14 32.01
C GLY A 321 -113.32 21.50 32.54
N GLN A 322 -113.21 20.45 33.36
CA GLN A 322 -114.35 19.81 34.01
C GLN A 322 -114.85 20.62 35.22
N ILE A 323 -113.93 21.07 36.09
CA ILE A 323 -114.25 21.90 37.27
C ILE A 323 -114.97 23.20 36.86
N ARG A 324 -114.53 23.82 35.74
CA ARG A 324 -115.16 25.05 35.23
C ARG A 324 -116.62 24.83 34.82
N ARG A 325 -116.92 23.72 34.13
CA ARG A 325 -118.29 23.37 33.72
C ARG A 325 -119.19 23.10 34.93
N GLU A 326 -118.66 22.41 35.94
CA GLU A 326 -119.40 22.13 37.18
C GLU A 326 -119.71 23.42 37.96
N THR A 327 -118.77 24.37 37.98
CA THR A 327 -118.94 25.69 38.60
C THR A 327 -120.02 26.52 37.89
N ASP A 328 -120.05 26.53 36.55
CA ASP A 328 -121.09 27.22 35.78
C ASP A 328 -122.49 26.62 36.02
N THR A 329 -122.57 25.30 36.18
CA THR A 329 -123.83 24.59 36.48
C THR A 329 -124.35 24.95 37.88
N THR A 330 -123.44 25.08 38.84
CA THR A 330 -123.77 25.46 40.23
C THR A 330 -124.25 26.92 40.30
N SER A 331 -123.63 27.84 39.56
CA SER A 331 -124.10 29.23 39.44
C SER A 331 -125.48 29.34 38.78
N GLY A 332 -125.79 28.50 37.79
CA GLY A 332 -127.11 28.44 37.16
C GLY A 332 -128.21 27.99 38.13
N LEU A 333 -127.93 27.01 38.99
CA LEU A 333 -128.87 26.53 40.01
C LEU A 333 -129.15 27.59 41.10
N VAL A 334 -128.14 28.37 41.50
CA VAL A 334 -128.32 29.48 42.46
C VAL A 334 -129.14 30.61 41.85
N GLY A 335 -128.97 30.90 40.56
CA GLY A 335 -129.78 31.90 39.85
C GLY A 335 -131.27 31.53 39.76
N ALA A 336 -131.58 30.25 39.55
CA ALA A 336 -132.96 29.75 39.52
C ALA A 336 -133.63 29.80 40.90
N ALA A 337 -132.90 29.45 41.97
CA ALA A 337 -133.42 29.51 43.34
C ALA A 337 -133.73 30.95 43.81
N ALA A 338 -132.95 31.94 43.35
CA ALA A 338 -133.19 33.35 43.68
C ALA A 338 -134.45 33.93 43.01
N ALA A 339 -134.83 33.42 41.82
CA ALA A 339 -136.04 33.83 41.13
C ALA A 339 -137.32 33.30 41.81
N ASP A 340 -137.28 32.07 42.35
CA ASP A 340 -138.41 31.42 43.03
C ASP A 340 -138.78 32.13 44.35
N ILE A 341 -137.78 32.60 45.10
CA ILE A 341 -137.98 33.37 46.35
C ILE A 341 -138.63 34.75 46.08
N ALA A 342 -138.33 35.38 44.95
CA ALA A 342 -138.90 36.67 44.59
C ALA A 342 -140.41 36.57 44.25
N THR A 343 -140.84 35.45 43.67
CA THR A 343 -142.25 35.17 43.41
C THR A 343 -143.06 34.89 44.67
N ASP A 344 -142.51 34.15 45.63
CA ASP A 344 -143.20 33.80 46.89
C ASP A 344 -143.48 35.03 47.79
N LEU A 345 -142.56 36.01 47.79
CA LEU A 345 -142.73 37.26 48.52
C LEU A 345 -143.84 38.17 47.96
N SER A 346 -144.17 38.07 46.66
CA SER A 346 -145.23 38.89 46.05
C SER A 346 -146.65 38.42 46.42
N VAL A 347 -146.82 37.14 46.77
CA VAL A 347 -148.12 36.55 47.15
C VAL A 347 -148.47 36.82 48.62
N ARG A 348 -147.46 37.06 49.48
CA ARG A 348 -147.63 37.20 50.93
C ARG A 348 -148.05 38.60 51.41
N ALA A 349 -148.14 39.60 50.53
CA ALA A 349 -148.48 40.98 50.89
C ALA A 349 -150.00 41.28 50.95
N ALA A 350 -150.89 40.30 50.77
CA ALA A 350 -152.32 40.54 50.58
C ALA A 350 -153.26 40.23 51.77
N HIS A 351 -152.80 39.65 52.90
CA HIS A 351 -153.66 39.50 54.09
C HIS A 351 -152.84 39.45 55.42
N PRO A 352 -153.12 40.36 56.38
CA PRO A 352 -152.48 40.40 57.69
C PRO A 352 -153.24 39.60 58.76
N ASP A 353 -152.57 39.40 59.91
CA ASP A 353 -152.98 38.68 61.13
C ASP A 353 -152.98 37.14 61.04
N ASP A 354 -152.12 36.48 61.83
CA ASP A 354 -152.48 36.07 63.20
C ASP A 354 -151.37 35.19 63.85
N ASP A 355 -151.26 35.36 65.17
CA ASP A 355 -150.88 34.42 66.22
C ASP A 355 -149.54 33.63 66.24
N SER A 356 -148.67 34.11 67.13
CA SER A 356 -148.19 33.49 68.39
C SER A 356 -147.78 31.99 68.54
N ARG A 357 -146.74 31.83 69.39
CA ARG A 357 -146.44 30.73 70.35
C ARG A 357 -146.06 29.32 69.83
N HIS A 358 -144.80 28.95 70.09
CA HIS A 358 -144.32 27.89 71.02
C HIS A 358 -142.83 27.59 70.69
N ARG A 359 -141.84 27.82 71.56
CA ARG A 359 -141.36 27.06 72.74
C ARG A 359 -140.98 25.58 72.47
N VAL A 360 -139.82 25.20 73.06
CA VAL A 360 -139.21 23.86 73.27
C VAL A 360 -138.38 23.35 72.07
N GLY A 361 -137.13 22.89 72.17
CA GLY A 361 -136.21 22.56 73.29
C GLY A 361 -135.36 21.33 72.91
N CYS A 362 -134.13 21.24 73.44
CA CYS A 362 -133.16 20.10 73.40
C CYS A 362 -132.47 19.86 72.04
N GLU A 363 -131.14 19.73 71.89
CA GLU A 363 -129.95 19.54 72.75
C GLU A 363 -128.73 20.23 72.12
#